data_AF-A0A957KBQ3-F1
#
_entry.id   AF-A0A957KBQ3-F1
#
_cell.length_a   1.000
_cell.length_b   1.000
_cell.length_c   1.000
_cell.angle_alpha   90.00
_cell.angle_beta   90.00
_cell.angle_gamma   90.00
#
_symmetry.space_group_name_H-M   'P 1'
#
loop_
_entity.id
_entity.type
_entity.pdbx_description
1 polymer ?
#
loop_
_entity_poly.entity_id
_entity_poly.type
_entity_poly.pdbx_seq_one_letter_code
_entity_poly.pdbx_strand_id
1 'polypeptide(L)'
;MSETSGFVSFDPRFDDLVRPDAALQKLCTGFIWAEGPVYFADGDYVLWSDIPNDRMLRWSDAEGLTVFRRPAGYTNGHYQDSQGRLISCEHGN
;
A
#
# COMPACT_ATOMS: atom_id res chain seq x y z
N MET A 1 -8.15 -15.95 -24.32
CA MET A 1 -7.75 -14.91 -23.36
C MET A 1 -8.99 -14.10 -23.07
N SER A 2 -9.66 -14.34 -21.94
CA SER A 2 -10.75 -13.44 -21.53
C SER A 2 -10.10 -12.20 -20.93
N GLU A 3 -10.33 -11.04 -21.54
CA GLU A 3 -9.99 -9.77 -20.90
C GLU A 3 -10.95 -9.54 -19.73
N THR A 4 -10.56 -9.99 -18.55
CA THR A 4 -11.14 -9.49 -17.29
C THR A 4 -10.64 -8.06 -17.16
N SER A 5 -11.54 -7.08 -17.04
CA SER A 5 -11.22 -5.66 -17.16
C SER A 5 -10.08 -5.25 -16.21
N GLY A 6 -8.86 -5.06 -16.75
CA GLY A 6 -7.70 -4.55 -16.02
C GLY A 6 -6.57 -5.54 -15.74
N PHE A 7 -6.68 -6.81 -16.14
CA PHE A 7 -5.62 -7.81 -15.94
C PHE A 7 -5.26 -8.54 -17.23
N VAL A 8 -3.97 -8.87 -17.38
CA VAL A 8 -3.48 -9.80 -18.41
C VAL A 8 -2.96 -11.04 -17.70
N SER A 9 -3.58 -12.18 -17.99
CA SER A 9 -3.21 -13.48 -17.43
C SER A 9 -2.26 -14.22 -18.37
N PHE A 10 -1.09 -14.62 -17.86
CA PHE A 10 -0.11 -15.42 -18.61
C PHE A 10 -0.15 -16.92 -18.24
N ASP A 11 -0.78 -17.25 -17.11
CA ASP A 11 -0.93 -18.61 -16.61
C ASP A 11 -2.39 -18.80 -16.14
N PRO A 12 -3.12 -19.80 -16.66
CA PRO A 12 -4.53 -20.01 -16.29
C PRO A 12 -4.78 -20.15 -14.79
N ARG A 13 -3.79 -20.57 -14.00
CA ARG A 13 -3.91 -20.68 -12.53
C ARG A 13 -4.12 -19.32 -11.86
N PHE A 14 -3.78 -18.21 -12.50
CA PHE A 14 -4.05 -16.87 -11.99
C PHE A 14 -5.54 -16.53 -12.01
N ASP A 15 -6.29 -17.08 -12.98
CA ASP A 15 -7.70 -16.77 -13.16
C ASP A 15 -8.54 -17.29 -11.97
N ASP A 16 -8.07 -18.33 -11.29
CA ASP A 16 -8.68 -18.88 -10.07
C ASP A 16 -8.42 -18.01 -8.82
N LEU A 17 -7.43 -17.11 -8.86
CA LEU A 17 -7.04 -16.25 -7.73
C LEU A 17 -7.75 -14.89 -7.73
N VAL A 18 -8.33 -14.49 -8.86
CA VAL A 18 -8.94 -13.18 -9.05
C VAL A 18 -10.43 -13.36 -9.29
N ARG A 19 -11.25 -12.64 -8.51
CA ARG A 19 -12.70 -12.67 -8.73
C ARG A 19 -13.05 -12.19 -10.14
N PRO A 20 -14.03 -12.80 -10.81
CA PRO A 20 -14.44 -12.37 -12.15
C PRO A 20 -14.88 -10.90 -12.25
N ASP A 21 -15.36 -10.33 -11.14
CA ASP A 21 -15.81 -8.94 -11.02
C ASP A 21 -14.77 -8.00 -10.38
N ALA A 22 -13.53 -8.47 -10.16
CA ALA A 22 -12.47 -7.64 -9.62
C ALA A 22 -12.05 -6.57 -10.64
N ALA A 23 -11.91 -5.34 -10.16
CA ALA A 23 -11.40 -4.21 -10.94
C ALA A 23 -10.29 -3.52 -10.16
N LEU A 24 -9.20 -3.15 -10.85
CA LEU A 24 -8.15 -2.34 -10.25
C LEU A 24 -8.66 -0.93 -9.99
N GLN A 25 -8.62 -0.50 -8.73
CA GLN A 25 -9.06 0.82 -8.31
C GLN A 25 -7.87 1.67 -7.86
N LYS A 26 -7.86 2.93 -8.30
CA LYS A 26 -6.88 3.93 -7.83
C LYS A 26 -7.43 4.64 -6.61
N LEU A 27 -6.95 4.27 -5.42
CA LEU A 27 -7.43 4.83 -4.15
C LEU A 27 -6.99 6.26 -3.92
N CYS A 28 -5.74 6.60 -4.26
CA CYS A 28 -5.12 7.88 -3.90
C CYS A 28 -4.17 8.39 -4.99
N THR A 29 -3.89 9.70 -4.96
CA THR A 29 -2.86 10.39 -5.77
C THR A 29 -2.14 11.43 -4.90
N GLY A 30 -1.18 12.18 -5.46
CA GLY A 30 -0.56 13.33 -4.77
C GLY A 30 0.71 13.01 -3.97
N PHE A 31 1.34 11.88 -4.25
CA PHE A 31 2.68 11.49 -3.78
C PHE A 31 3.65 11.40 -4.96
N ILE A 32 4.95 11.55 -4.69
CA ILE A 32 5.98 11.51 -5.72
C ILE A 32 6.43 10.07 -5.95
N TRP A 33 6.63 9.32 -4.86
CA TRP A 33 7.05 7.92 -4.94
C TRP A 33 6.44 7.13 -3.78
N ALA A 34 5.44 6.31 -4.07
CA ALA A 34 4.81 5.44 -3.10
C ALA A 34 5.56 4.12 -2.96
N GLU A 35 6.00 3.77 -1.75
CA GLU A 35 6.75 2.55 -1.48
C GLU A 35 6.44 1.92 -0.13
N GLY A 36 6.79 0.63 -0.02
CA GLY A 36 6.70 -0.14 1.22
C GLY A 36 5.31 -0.27 1.82
N PRO A 37 4.26 -0.63 1.06
CA PRO A 37 2.92 -0.78 1.64
C PRO A 37 2.90 -1.86 2.74
N VAL A 38 2.21 -1.59 3.84
CA VAL A 38 1.95 -2.54 4.94
C VAL A 38 0.52 -2.38 5.45
N TYR A 39 -0.17 -3.49 5.64
CA TYR A 39 -1.55 -3.51 6.17
C TYR A 39 -1.56 -3.77 7.68
N PHE A 40 -2.41 -3.04 8.41
CA PHE A 40 -2.66 -3.21 9.83
C PHE A 40 -4.11 -3.65 10.03
N ALA A 41 -4.32 -4.92 10.37
CA ALA A 41 -5.65 -5.50 10.53
C ALA A 41 -6.47 -4.85 11.67
N ASP A 42 -5.82 -4.54 12.80
CA ASP A 42 -6.50 -3.99 13.99
C ASP A 42 -7.14 -2.62 13.73
N GLY A 43 -6.57 -1.84 12.81
CA GLY A 43 -7.07 -0.52 12.43
C GLY A 43 -7.70 -0.47 11.03
N ASP A 44 -7.72 -1.59 10.32
CA ASP A 44 -8.19 -1.72 8.94
C ASP A 44 -7.66 -0.61 8.01
N TYR A 45 -6.34 -0.48 7.94
CA TYR A 45 -5.69 0.52 7.10
C TYR A 45 -4.39 0.01 6.47
N VAL A 46 -4.01 0.62 5.36
CA VAL A 46 -2.69 0.46 4.74
C VAL A 46 -1.83 1.70 5.02
N LEU A 47 -0.56 1.48 5.36
CA LEU A 47 0.49 2.50 5.45
C LEU A 47 1.49 2.34 4.32
N TRP A 48 2.05 3.44 3.83
CA TRP A 48 3.17 3.44 2.90
C TRP A 48 3.95 4.75 3.02
N SER A 49 5.14 4.78 2.43
CA SER A 49 5.98 5.97 2.38
C SER A 49 5.80 6.76 1.09
N ASP A 50 5.77 8.09 1.19
CA ASP A 50 5.95 9.03 0.07
C ASP A 50 7.35 9.63 0.20
N ILE A 51 8.34 8.88 -0.29
CA ILE A 51 9.77 9.03 0.10
C ILE A 51 10.26 10.47 -0.08
N PRO A 52 10.10 11.13 -1.25
CA PRO A 52 10.69 12.44 -1.48
C PRO A 52 10.00 13.57 -0.69
N ASN A 53 8.77 13.35 -0.21
CA ASN A 53 8.04 14.31 0.64
C ASN A 53 8.29 14.11 2.15
N ASP A 54 9.15 13.15 2.52
CA ASP A 54 9.52 12.80 3.90
C ASP A 54 8.29 12.59 4.81
N ARG A 55 7.34 11.79 4.33
CA ARG A 55 6.12 11.46 5.08
C ARG A 55 5.68 10.03 4.86
N MET A 56 5.03 9.46 5.87
CA MET A 56 4.21 8.25 5.75
C MET A 56 2.75 8.64 5.57
N LEU A 57 2.07 7.92 4.70
CA LEU A 57 0.66 8.08 4.40
C LEU A 57 -0.12 6.86 4.92
N ARG A 58 -1.39 7.09 5.26
CA ARG A 58 -2.36 6.08 5.67
C ARG A 58 -3.59 6.18 4.79
N TRP A 59 -4.17 5.04 4.44
CA TRP A 59 -5.49 4.98 3.83
C TRP A 59 -6.35 3.93 4.52
N SER A 60 -7.60 4.29 4.79
CA SER A 60 -8.68 3.40 5.20
C SER A 60 -9.96 3.78 4.48
N ASP A 61 -10.92 2.87 4.37
CA ASP A 61 -12.24 3.20 3.82
C ASP A 61 -12.99 4.24 4.66
N ALA A 62 -12.76 4.25 5.98
CA ALA A 62 -13.44 5.16 6.91
C ALA A 62 -12.98 6.61 6.80
N GLU A 63 -11.69 6.84 6.55
CA GLU A 63 -11.08 8.18 6.62
C GLU A 63 -10.49 8.65 5.28
N GLY A 64 -10.32 7.75 4.32
CA GLY A 64 -9.56 8.03 3.11
C GLY A 64 -8.08 8.28 3.41
N LEU A 65 -7.44 9.11 2.56
CA LEU A 65 -6.02 9.41 2.64
C LEU A 65 -5.70 10.40 3.78
N THR A 66 -4.80 10.01 4.67
CA THR A 66 -4.29 10.86 5.76
C THR A 66 -2.76 10.77 5.86
N VAL A 67 -2.14 11.78 6.49
CA VAL A 67 -0.71 11.72 6.84
C VAL A 67 -0.56 11.00 8.18
N PHE A 68 0.20 9.91 8.20
CA PHE A 68 0.47 9.14 9.41
C PHE A 68 1.63 9.72 10.22
N ARG A 69 2.73 10.07 9.54
CA ARG A 69 3.93 10.62 10.17
C ARG A 69 4.65 11.59 9.22
N ARG A 70 5.11 12.72 9.76
CA ARG A 70 5.99 13.69 9.09
C ARG A 70 6.72 14.54 10.15
N PRO A 71 8.06 14.68 10.10
CA PRO A 71 9.01 14.02 9.19
C PRO A 71 9.06 12.50 9.43
N ALA A 72 9.39 11.74 8.40
CA ALA A 72 9.41 10.28 8.43
C ALA A 72 10.82 9.68 8.36
N GLY A 73 11.86 10.46 8.09
CA GLY A 73 13.23 9.96 7.94
C GLY A 73 13.48 9.28 6.59
N TYR A 74 12.72 9.67 5.55
CA TYR A 74 12.80 9.07 4.21
C TYR A 74 12.65 7.53 4.25
N THR A 75 11.65 7.05 4.99
CA THR A 75 11.33 5.62 5.04
C THR A 75 10.99 5.05 3.67
N ASN A 76 11.26 3.76 3.48
CA ASN A 76 10.85 3.01 2.29
C ASN A 76 10.08 1.75 2.73
N GLY A 77 10.74 0.60 2.88
CA GLY A 77 10.08 -0.66 3.23
C GLY A 77 9.49 -0.65 4.65
N HIS A 78 8.30 -1.24 4.79
CA HIS A 78 7.62 -1.43 6.07
C HIS A 78 7.23 -2.89 6.30
N TYR A 79 7.16 -3.28 7.57
CA TYR A 79 6.68 -4.58 8.01
C TYR A 79 5.94 -4.44 9.35
N GLN A 80 4.85 -5.19 9.51
CA GLN A 80 4.19 -5.33 10.81
C GLN A 80 4.73 -6.58 11.48
N ASP A 81 5.39 -6.42 12.63
CA ASP A 81 5.92 -7.57 13.37
C ASP A 81 4.81 -8.37 14.08
N SER A 82 5.19 -9.51 14.66
CA SER A 82 4.24 -10.40 15.35
C SER A 82 3.63 -9.80 16.62
N GLN A 83 4.12 -8.65 17.09
CA GLN A 83 3.55 -7.90 18.20
C GLN A 83 2.67 -6.74 17.72
N GLY A 84 2.44 -6.62 16.41
CA GLY A 84 1.64 -5.58 15.79
C GLY A 84 2.37 -4.24 15.64
N ARG A 85 3.71 -4.19 15.82
CA ARG A 85 4.49 -2.95 15.73
C ARG A 85 4.95 -2.70 14.31
N LEU A 86 5.07 -1.42 13.95
CA LEU A 86 5.64 -0.99 12.67
C LEU A 86 7.18 -1.06 12.73
N ILE A 87 7.77 -1.81 11.80
CA ILE A 87 9.20 -1.81 11.49
C ILE A 87 9.41 -1.12 10.15
N SER A 88 10.42 -0.25 10.04
CA SER A 88 10.69 0.53 8.82
C SER A 88 12.17 0.54 8.46
N CYS A 89 12.47 0.56 7.16
CA CYS A 89 13.79 0.88 6.63
C CYS A 89 13.86 2.39 6.33
N GLU A 90 14.86 3.07 6.86
CA GLU A 90 15.04 4.53 6.75
C GLU A 90 16.32 4.86 5.97
N HIS A 91 16.26 5.85 5.07
CA HIS A 91 17.46 6.36 4.37
C HIS A 91 18.12 7.52 5.12
N GLY A 92 17.36 8.24 5.94
CA GLY A 92 17.76 9.53 6.49
C GLY A 92 18.44 9.52 7.85
N ASN A 93 18.58 8.37 8.49
CA ASN A 93 19.04 8.24 9.88
C ASN A 93 20.21 7.25 10.01
#